data_AF-A0A953DT44-F1
#
_entry.id   AF-A0A953DT44-F1
#
_cell.length_a   1.000
_cell.length_b   1.000
_cell.length_c   1.000
_cell.angle_alpha   90.00
_cell.angle_beta   90.00
_cell.angle_gamma   90.00
#
_symmetry.space_group_name_H-M   'P 1'
#
loop_
_entity.id
_entity.type
_entity.pdbx_description
1 polymer ?
#
loop_
_entity_poly.entity_id
_entity_poly.type
_entity_poly.pdbx_seq_one_letter_code
_entity_poly.pdbx_strand_id
1 'polypeptide(L)'
;MRICFFGSSLVSSYWNGAATYYRGLLRAVAARGHEVAFFEPDAFDRQQHRDIPDPDWARVVVYPATTEGWQQALERAARTADLLVKASGVGVFDAELERAVPQARRPGGLAAYWDVDAPATLDAMDA
;
A
#
# COMPACT_ATOMS: atom_id res chain seq x y z
N MET A 1 -14.66 7.49 -4.39
CA MET A 1 -13.52 7.06 -5.25
C MET A 1 -13.02 5.71 -4.79
N ARG A 2 -12.40 4.93 -5.68
CA ARG A 2 -11.65 3.72 -5.35
C ARG A 2 -10.16 4.02 -5.21
N ILE A 3 -9.66 3.88 -3.98
CA ILE A 3 -8.27 4.16 -3.60
C ILE A 3 -7.57 2.84 -3.37
N CYS A 4 -6.52 2.57 -4.14
CA CYS A 4 -5.70 1.37 -3.98
C CYS A 4 -4.34 1.75 -3.42
N PHE A 5 -4.05 1.28 -2.22
CA PHE A 5 -2.88 1.66 -1.42
C PHE A 5 -1.91 0.50 -1.37
N PHE A 6 -0.64 0.73 -1.72
CA PHE A 6 0.45 -0.24 -1.54
C PHE A 6 1.24 0.17 -0.31
N GLY A 7 1.29 -0.70 0.71
CA GLY A 7 1.96 -0.43 1.97
C GLY A 7 2.50 -1.70 2.63
N SER A 8 3.21 -1.54 3.74
CA SER A 8 3.91 -2.63 4.43
C SER A 8 2.98 -3.74 4.95
N SER A 9 1.98 -3.37 5.74
CA SER A 9 0.84 -4.19 6.15
C SER A 9 -0.18 -3.34 6.90
N LEU A 10 -1.46 -3.58 6.66
CA LEU A 10 -2.57 -3.02 7.40
C LEU A 10 -2.95 -3.88 8.61
N VAL A 11 -2.87 -5.21 8.45
CA VAL A 11 -3.38 -6.21 9.41
C VAL A 11 -2.34 -6.71 10.41
N SER A 12 -1.09 -6.25 10.30
CA SER A 12 -0.03 -6.57 11.26
C SER A 12 0.82 -5.35 11.59
N SER A 13 0.94 -5.01 12.87
CA SER A 13 1.91 -4.04 13.39
C SER A 13 3.28 -4.66 13.71
N TYR A 14 3.52 -5.93 13.38
CA TYR A 14 4.78 -6.61 13.68
C TYR A 14 5.93 -5.99 12.87
N TRP A 15 6.89 -5.39 13.59
CA TRP A 15 7.96 -4.55 13.00
C TRP A 15 7.43 -3.55 11.97
N ASN A 16 6.24 -2.98 12.23
CA ASN A 16 5.52 -2.10 11.31
C ASN A 16 4.78 -1.01 12.07
N GLY A 17 5.49 0.06 12.41
CA GLY A 17 4.91 1.21 13.11
C GLY A 17 3.83 1.94 12.30
N ALA A 18 3.88 1.88 10.97
CA ALA A 18 2.95 2.56 10.08
C ALA A 18 1.53 1.95 10.08
N ALA A 19 1.37 0.70 10.56
CA ALA A 19 0.06 0.03 10.60
C ALA A 19 -1.00 0.86 11.35
N THR A 20 -0.65 1.44 12.50
CA THR A 20 -1.58 2.25 13.30
C THR A 20 -1.99 3.54 12.57
N TYR A 21 -1.04 4.17 11.88
CA TYR A 21 -1.28 5.34 11.03
C TYR A 21 -2.23 5.01 9.87
N TYR A 22 -1.96 3.92 9.13
CA TYR A 22 -2.84 3.49 8.03
C TYR A 22 -4.26 3.24 8.50
N ARG A 23 -4.45 2.57 9.65
CA ARG A 23 -5.77 2.27 10.21
C ARG A 23 -6.57 3.54 10.48
N GLY A 24 -5.96 4.55 11.10
CA GLY A 24 -6.62 5.83 11.37
C GLY A 24 -7.01 6.57 10.10
N LEU A 25 -6.04 6.72 9.18
CA LEU A 25 -6.23 7.42 7.91
C LEU A 25 -7.30 6.75 7.06
N LEU A 26 -7.16 5.45 6.80
CA LEU A 26 -8.01 4.74 5.84
C LEU A 26 -9.43 4.55 6.38
N ARG A 27 -9.61 4.37 7.69
CA ARG A 27 -10.94 4.40 8.32
C ARG A 27 -11.63 5.74 8.12
N ALA A 28 -10.92 6.85 8.28
CA ALA A 28 -11.47 8.19 8.08
C ALA A 28 -11.76 8.51 6.60
N VAL A 29 -10.99 7.93 5.67
CA VAL A 29 -11.23 7.99 4.23
C VAL A 29 -12.46 7.18 3.85
N ALA A 30 -12.59 5.96 4.35
CA ALA A 30 -13.76 5.10 4.12
C ALA A 30 -15.05 5.72 4.67
N ALA A 31 -14.99 6.33 5.86
CA ALA A 31 -16.12 7.04 6.47
C ALA A 31 -16.65 8.23 5.63
N ARG A 32 -15.85 8.72 4.66
CA ARG A 32 -16.26 9.75 3.69
C ARG A 32 -16.86 9.17 2.40
N GLY A 33 -17.11 7.87 2.34
CA GLY A 33 -17.72 7.19 1.19
C GLY A 33 -16.73 6.77 0.11
N HIS A 34 -15.44 6.67 0.43
CA HIS A 34 -14.43 6.15 -0.50
C HIS A 34 -14.24 4.64 -0.29
N GLU A 35 -14.02 3.90 -1.36
CA GLU A 35 -13.65 2.49 -1.31
C GLU A 35 -12.13 2.36 -1.19
N VAL A 36 -11.66 1.60 -0.21
CA VAL A 36 -10.23 1.37 0.01
C VAL A 36 -9.88 -0.09 -0.26
N ALA A 37 -8.83 -0.31 -1.04
CA ALA A 37 -8.14 -1.59 -1.11
C ALA A 37 -6.67 -1.40 -0.69
N PHE A 38 -6.20 -2.20 0.26
CA PHE A 38 -4.84 -2.18 0.75
C PHE A 38 -4.09 -3.41 0.25
N PHE A 39 -3.06 -3.18 -0.53
CA PHE A 39 -2.17 -4.19 -1.08
C PHE A 39 -0.94 -4.27 -0.19
N GLU A 40 -0.68 -5.45 0.36
CA GLU A 40 0.48 -5.70 1.22
C GLU A 40 1.22 -6.97 0.79
N PRO A 41 2.56 -6.97 0.82
CA PRO A 41 3.33 -8.17 0.51
C PRO A 41 3.25 -9.18 1.65
N ASP A 42 3.25 -10.46 1.30
CA ASP A 42 3.56 -11.54 2.25
C ASP A 42 5.07 -11.58 2.49
N ALA A 43 5.54 -10.76 3.43
CA ALA A 43 6.95 -10.61 3.78
C ALA A 43 7.15 -10.39 5.29
N PHE A 44 8.36 -10.67 5.77
CA PHE A 44 8.80 -10.41 7.16
C PHE A 44 7.90 -11.03 8.24
N ASP A 45 7.31 -12.20 7.94
CA ASP A 45 6.39 -12.94 8.81
C ASP A 45 5.16 -12.16 9.27
N ARG A 46 4.80 -11.05 8.61
CA ARG A 46 3.68 -10.20 9.04
C ARG A 46 2.32 -10.89 8.94
N GLN A 47 2.15 -11.77 7.94
CA GLN A 47 0.93 -12.58 7.82
C GLN A 47 0.78 -13.62 8.93
N GLN A 48 1.89 -14.05 9.53
CA GLN A 48 1.88 -14.95 10.69
C GLN A 48 1.59 -14.18 12.00
N HIS A 49 1.84 -12.87 12.01
CA HIS A 49 1.67 -11.98 13.16
C HIS A 49 0.56 -10.95 12.93
N ARG A 50 -0.56 -11.38 12.33
CA ARG A 50 -1.75 -10.52 12.18
C ARG A 50 -2.33 -10.20 13.55
N ASP A 51 -2.57 -8.92 13.81
CA ASP A 51 -3.09 -8.41 15.09
C ASP A 51 -4.56 -7.95 15.00
N ILE A 52 -5.09 -7.82 13.77
CA ILE A 52 -6.51 -7.54 13.50
C ILE A 52 -7.05 -8.45 12.38
N PRO A 53 -8.37 -8.75 12.37
CA PRO A 53 -9.03 -9.31 11.20
C PRO A 53 -9.06 -8.30 10.04
N ASP A 54 -9.44 -8.75 8.85
CA ASP A 54 -9.73 -7.85 7.74
C ASP A 54 -10.82 -6.83 8.17
N PRO A 55 -10.54 -5.52 8.12
CA PRO A 55 -11.51 -4.52 8.50
C PRO A 55 -12.64 -4.38 7.47
N ASP A 56 -13.83 -4.01 7.91
CA ASP A 56 -14.98 -3.70 7.04
C ASP A 56 -14.77 -2.45 6.17
N TRP A 57 -13.89 -1.54 6.61
CA TRP A 57 -13.59 -0.27 5.93
C TRP A 57 -12.46 -0.36 4.89
N ALA A 58 -11.78 -1.49 4.74
CA ALA A 58 -10.78 -1.68 3.68
C ALA A 58 -10.66 -3.14 3.25
N ARG A 59 -10.62 -3.36 1.94
CA ARG A 59 -10.29 -4.67 1.38
C ARG A 59 -8.78 -4.92 1.49
N VAL A 60 -8.38 -5.96 2.21
CA VAL A 60 -6.97 -6.38 2.27
C VAL A 60 -6.66 -7.32 1.10
N VAL A 61 -5.54 -7.09 0.44
CA VAL A 61 -5.03 -7.90 -0.66
C VAL A 61 -3.57 -8.24 -0.36
N VAL A 62 -3.37 -9.46 0.13
CA VAL A 62 -2.02 -10.01 0.32
C VAL A 62 -1.51 -10.53 -1.03
N TYR A 63 -0.30 -10.14 -1.42
CA TYR A 63 0.36 -10.65 -2.62
C TYR A 63 1.72 -11.28 -2.30
N PRO A 64 2.17 -12.30 -3.06
CA PRO A 64 3.48 -12.90 -2.85
C PRO A 64 4.60 -11.86 -2.99
N ALA A 65 5.60 -11.88 -2.10
CA ALA A 65 6.79 -11.04 -2.20
C ALA A 65 7.77 -11.53 -3.29
N THR A 66 7.28 -11.63 -4.53
CA THR A 66 8.06 -11.99 -5.72
C THR A 66 7.86 -10.93 -6.81
N THR A 67 8.73 -10.95 -7.83
CA THR A 67 8.63 -10.06 -8.99
C THR A 67 7.26 -10.14 -9.66
N GLU A 68 6.75 -11.34 -9.88
CA GLU A 68 5.45 -11.56 -10.50
C GLU A 68 4.30 -11.15 -9.56
N GLY A 69 4.46 -11.36 -8.25
CA GLY A 69 3.43 -11.08 -7.25
C GLY A 69 3.08 -9.60 -7.16
N TRP A 70 4.09 -8.72 -7.05
CA TRP A 70 3.83 -7.27 -7.00
C TRP A 70 3.33 -6.73 -8.34
N GLN A 71 3.81 -7.26 -9.46
CA GLN A 71 3.36 -6.85 -10.80
C GLN A 71 1.87 -7.16 -11.01
N GLN A 72 1.45 -8.39 -10.69
CA GLN A 72 0.04 -8.79 -10.79
C GLN A 72 -0.85 -8.01 -9.83
N ALA A 73 -0.36 -7.71 -8.62
CA ALA A 73 -1.05 -6.86 -7.66
C ALA A 73 -1.26 -5.44 -8.21
N LEU A 74 -0.23 -4.85 -8.81
CA LEU A 74 -0.29 -3.53 -9.42
C LEU A 74 -1.23 -3.50 -10.63
N GLU A 75 -1.13 -4.46 -11.53
CA GLU A 75 -2.06 -4.59 -12.67
C GLU A 75 -3.51 -4.70 -12.20
N ARG A 76 -3.76 -5.45 -11.12
CA ARG A 76 -5.09 -5.58 -10.52
C ARG A 76 -5.61 -4.27 -9.96
N ALA A 77 -4.77 -3.53 -9.23
CA ALA A 77 -5.13 -2.23 -8.69
C ALA A 77 -5.43 -1.23 -9.82
N ALA A 78 -4.54 -1.14 -10.80
CA ALA A 78 -4.59 -0.21 -11.93
C ALA A 78 -5.88 -0.27 -12.75
N ARG A 79 -6.49 -1.48 -12.88
CA ARG A 79 -7.75 -1.66 -13.63
C ARG A 79 -8.91 -0.83 -13.09
N THR A 80 -8.93 -0.53 -11.79
CA THR A 80 -10.12 0.07 -11.15
C THR A 80 -9.83 1.28 -10.27
N ALA A 81 -8.57 1.54 -9.92
CA ALA A 81 -8.21 2.64 -9.04
C ALA A 81 -8.49 4.01 -9.67
N ASP A 82 -9.22 4.86 -8.95
CA ASP A 82 -9.23 6.31 -9.20
C ASP A 82 -7.93 6.96 -8.70
N LEU A 83 -7.36 6.41 -7.64
CA LEU A 83 -6.10 6.82 -7.05
C LEU A 83 -5.27 5.58 -6.68
N LEU A 84 -4.10 5.45 -7.30
CA LEU A 84 -3.05 4.53 -6.84
C LEU A 84 -2.16 5.26 -5.83
N VAL A 85 -1.89 4.65 -4.70
CA VAL A 85 -0.99 5.20 -3.69
C VAL A 85 0.13 4.21 -3.43
N LYS A 86 1.38 4.69 -3.48
CA LYS A 86 2.56 3.97 -3.00
C LYS A 86 3.00 4.59 -1.69
N ALA A 87 2.93 3.86 -0.59
CA ALA A 87 3.53 4.32 0.67
C ALA A 87 5.05 4.11 0.68
N SER A 88 5.81 4.97 1.36
CA SER A 88 7.21 4.67 1.68
C SER A 88 7.30 3.42 2.57
N GLY A 89 8.41 2.67 2.47
CA GLY A 89 8.69 1.53 3.33
C GLY A 89 7.72 0.34 3.21
N VAL A 90 7.35 -0.06 1.98
CA VAL A 90 6.62 -1.34 1.76
C VAL A 90 7.45 -2.54 2.27
N GLY A 91 8.78 -2.42 2.18
CA GLY A 91 9.78 -3.35 2.68
C GLY A 91 10.31 -4.32 1.63
N VAL A 92 9.59 -4.51 0.53
CA VAL A 92 10.04 -5.30 -0.63
C VAL A 92 9.61 -4.60 -1.92
N PHE A 93 10.50 -4.60 -2.92
CA PHE A 93 10.27 -3.99 -4.23
C PHE A 93 9.86 -2.51 -4.17
N ASP A 94 10.32 -1.75 -3.16
CA ASP A 94 9.96 -0.35 -2.98
C ASP A 94 10.32 0.50 -4.20
N ALA A 95 11.54 0.38 -4.70
CA ALA A 95 12.04 1.16 -5.84
C ALA A 95 11.33 0.80 -7.16
N GLU A 96 10.92 -0.46 -7.31
CA GLU A 96 10.13 -0.94 -8.44
C GLU A 96 8.70 -0.38 -8.38
N LEU A 97 8.04 -0.48 -7.21
CA LEU A 97 6.71 0.07 -6.99
C LEU A 97 6.68 1.59 -7.16
N GLU A 98 7.69 2.31 -6.66
CA GLU A 98 7.85 3.76 -6.85
C GLU A 98 7.87 4.18 -8.32
N ARG A 99 8.59 3.43 -9.15
CA ARG A 99 8.65 3.69 -10.60
C ARG A 99 7.37 3.26 -11.30
N ALA A 100 6.81 2.11 -10.92
CA ALA A 100 5.72 1.48 -11.66
C ALA A 100 4.34 2.09 -11.34
N VAL A 101 4.06 2.45 -10.08
CA VAL A 101 2.75 3.01 -9.66
C VAL A 101 2.31 4.23 -10.47
N PRO A 102 3.14 5.28 -10.68
CA PRO A 102 2.72 6.42 -11.49
C PRO A 102 2.46 6.01 -12.94
N GLN A 103 3.20 5.05 -13.49
CA GLN A 103 3.06 4.59 -14.88
C GLN A 103 1.82 3.70 -15.08
N ALA A 104 1.43 2.95 -14.06
CA ALA A 104 0.33 1.99 -14.12
C ALA A 104 -1.06 2.64 -14.00
N ARG A 105 -1.15 3.92 -13.65
CA ARG A 105 -2.45 4.60 -13.49
C ARG A 105 -3.27 4.54 -14.80
N ARG A 106 -4.57 4.29 -14.67
CA ARG A 106 -5.50 4.36 -15.80
C ARG A 106 -5.62 5.80 -16.33
N PRO A 107 -6.05 6.01 -17.60
CA PRO A 107 -6.38 7.34 -18.10
C PRO A 107 -7.39 8.06 -17.17
N GLY A 108 -7.07 9.28 -16.78
CA GLY A 108 -7.86 10.07 -15.82
C GLY A 108 -7.70 9.66 -14.35
N GLY A 109 -6.97 8.59 -14.05
CA GLY A 109 -6.60 8.19 -12.69
C GLY A 109 -5.41 9.00 -12.17
N LEU A 110 -5.33 9.08 -10.84
CA LEU A 110 -4.23 9.73 -10.12
C LEU A 110 -3.26 8.70 -9.54
N ALA A 111 -2.04 9.13 -9.32
CA ALA A 111 -1.05 8.41 -8.55
C ALA A 111 -0.46 9.33 -7.48
N ALA A 112 -0.20 8.80 -6.28
CA ALA A 112 0.43 9.52 -5.19
C ALA A 112 1.52 8.70 -4.54
N TYR A 113 2.60 9.37 -4.15
CA TYR A 113 3.55 8.85 -3.18
C TYR A 113 3.11 9.31 -1.79
N TRP A 114 3.06 8.39 -0.83
CA TRP A 114 2.61 8.67 0.53
C TRP A 114 3.70 8.33 1.54
N ASP A 115 4.44 9.34 1.95
CA ASP A 115 5.53 9.13 2.90
C ASP A 115 5.01 8.85 4.31
N VAL A 116 5.57 7.81 4.94
CA VAL A 116 5.40 7.43 6.35
C VAL A 116 6.71 7.35 7.11
N ASP A 117 7.86 7.58 6.44
CA ASP A 117 9.21 7.54 7.00
C ASP A 117 10.08 8.59 6.29
N ALA A 118 9.91 9.84 6.70
CA ALA A 118 10.59 10.98 6.09
C ALA A 118 12.12 10.90 6.18
N PRO A 119 12.73 10.51 7.33
CA PRO A 119 14.19 10.32 7.38
C PRO A 119 14.70 9.34 6.32
N ALA A 120 14.10 8.15 6.21
CA ALA A 120 14.53 7.16 5.22
C ALA A 120 14.30 7.65 3.78
N THR A 121 13.19 8.35 3.53
CA THR A 121 12.88 8.92 2.21
C THR A 121 13.90 9.99 1.82
N LEU A 122 14.25 10.90 2.73
CA LEU A 122 15.24 11.96 2.47
C LEU A 122 16.64 11.37 2.24
N ASP A 123 17.07 10.42 3.06
CA ASP A 123 18.35 9.72 2.90
C ASP A 123 18.48 9.04 1.52
N ALA A 124 17.38 8.47 1.00
CA ALA A 124 17.35 7.85 -0.32
C ALA A 124 17.35 8.85 -1.48
N MET A 125 16.91 10.10 -1.26
CA MET A 125 16.94 11.16 -2.27
C MET A 125 18.30 11.84 -2.39
N ASP A 126 19.09 11.83 -1.30
CA ASP A 126 20.43 12.42 -1.26
C ASP A 126 21.52 11.48 -1.82
N ALA A 127 21.19 10.21 -2.09
CA ALA A 127 22.09 9.18 -2.60
C ALA A 127 22.19 9.17 -4.14
#